data_AF-A0A016VTG9-F1
#
_entry.id   AF-A0A016VTG9-F1
#
_cell.length_a   1.000
_cell.length_b   1.000
_cell.length_c   1.000
_cell.angle_alpha   90.00
_cell.angle_beta   90.00
_cell.angle_gamma   90.00
#
_symmetry.space_group_name_H-M   'P 1'
#
loop_
_entity.id
_entity.type
_entity.pdbx_description
1 polymer ?
#
loop_
_entity_poly.entity_id
_entity_poly.type
_entity_poly.pdbx_seq_one_letter_code
_entity_poly.pdbx_strand_id
1 'polypeptide(L)'
;MRQEMVAHHYKKGSVSRRSAIRRALETHTDGSPVATMDFIPDELGRLSDGSMFVHRLEPTLHVYYNSATIQMAARNGLHTLVADGVHSFQPRQLKRKGQLYTVHGVCSNGVEVPLLYAISSKKTEQVYTTIFRHIREEFDNSVIPPTLRVVFPYATVQGCAFHLAQAWNRRRDHVGLPTFLSGMQKSFEVEAWWETIKGLVFLPRRLHREVRALRRPPVPVEHAAYGPCRRFLDYLEDTWYSGMFSDLWDKFEVHELRTTNLAEAYHNQLNTLMDGDHPTLSRLIEVLRDLDSEAESALITLQQNPSHTKHIRRKDLERRERISEEMRRFSSQYRGGVDNREIDDYCQNMSRFVSNTTI
;
A
#
# COMPACT_ATOMS: atom_id res chain seq x y z
N MET A 1 -19.09 21.42 22.33
CA MET A 1 -17.77 21.56 23.00
C MET A 1 -16.77 20.46 22.60
N ARG A 2 -16.93 19.18 23.01
CA ARG A 2 -15.95 18.11 22.69
C ARG A 2 -15.73 17.90 21.18
N GLN A 3 -16.82 17.86 20.40
CA GLN A 3 -16.80 17.72 18.93
C GLN A 3 -16.18 18.93 18.20
N GLU A 4 -16.31 20.15 18.74
CA GLU A 4 -15.75 21.36 18.12
C GLU A 4 -14.24 21.47 18.35
N MET A 5 -13.72 20.99 19.49
CA MET A 5 -12.28 20.86 19.69
C MET A 5 -11.68 19.86 18.69
N VAL A 6 -12.27 18.66 18.57
CA VAL A 6 -11.86 17.63 17.59
C VAL A 6 -11.80 18.21 16.16
N ALA A 7 -12.82 18.98 15.76
CA ALA A 7 -12.87 19.64 14.46
C ALA A 7 -11.77 20.71 14.28
N HIS A 8 -11.49 21.51 15.33
CA HIS A 8 -10.46 22.55 15.28
C HIS A 8 -9.04 21.95 15.15
N HIS A 9 -8.80 20.77 15.72
CA HIS A 9 -7.49 20.10 15.66
C HIS A 9 -7.10 19.56 14.27
N TYR A 10 -8.05 19.37 13.34
CA TYR A 10 -7.71 18.89 12.00
C TYR A 10 -7.05 19.97 11.10
N LYS A 11 -7.43 21.24 11.27
CA LYS A 11 -7.12 22.37 10.35
C LYS A 11 -5.64 22.65 10.03
N LYS A 12 -4.68 22.15 10.81
CA LYS A 12 -3.23 22.43 10.65
C LYS A 12 -2.38 21.32 10.00
N GLY A 13 -3.01 20.23 9.54
CA GLY A 13 -2.34 19.17 8.76
C GLY A 13 -1.38 18.27 9.55
N SER A 14 -0.99 17.15 8.95
CA SER A 14 -0.27 16.04 9.61
C SER A 14 1.21 16.30 9.93
N VAL A 15 1.73 17.50 9.69
CA VAL A 15 3.14 17.86 9.99
C VAL A 15 3.28 18.40 11.41
N SER A 16 2.37 19.28 11.84
CA SER A 16 2.42 19.90 13.17
C SER A 16 2.22 18.90 14.31
N ARG A 17 1.38 17.88 14.10
CA ARG A 17 1.04 16.85 15.11
C ARG A 17 2.23 15.97 15.51
N ARG A 18 3.13 15.64 14.57
CA ARG A 18 4.25 14.69 14.78
C ARG A 18 5.11 15.02 16.00
N SER A 19 5.37 16.31 16.22
CA SER A 19 6.18 16.77 17.36
C SER A 19 5.42 16.74 18.70
N ALA A 20 4.10 16.89 18.68
CA ALA A 20 3.26 16.84 19.89
C ALA A 20 2.96 15.39 20.30
N ILE A 21 2.67 14.52 19.32
CA ILE A 21 2.43 13.09 19.53
C ILE A 21 3.66 12.44 20.19
N ARG A 22 4.86 12.62 19.62
CA ARG A 22 6.11 12.12 20.22
C ARG A 22 6.29 12.58 21.68
N ARG A 23 6.10 13.87 21.97
CA ARG A 23 6.23 14.43 23.33
C ARG A 23 5.19 13.92 24.33
N ALA A 24 4.00 13.53 23.88
CA ALA A 24 2.98 12.92 24.74
C ALA A 24 3.25 11.42 25.01
N LEU A 25 4.00 10.76 24.12
CA LEU A 25 4.37 9.36 24.25
C LEU A 25 5.66 9.16 25.05
N GLU A 26 6.57 10.15 25.04
CA GLU A 26 7.79 10.20 25.88
C GLU A 26 7.47 10.28 27.40
N THR A 27 6.24 10.58 27.81
CA THR A 27 5.84 10.73 29.22
C THR A 27 5.27 9.47 29.90
N HIS A 28 5.27 8.30 29.23
CA HIS A 28 4.72 7.05 29.77
C HIS A 28 5.71 5.87 29.73
N THR A 29 6.75 5.92 30.57
CA THR A 29 7.64 4.76 30.81
C THR A 29 8.12 4.68 32.26
N ASP A 30 7.28 4.17 33.16
CA ASP A 30 7.66 3.05 34.04
C ASP A 30 6.41 2.37 34.63
N GLY A 31 6.38 1.04 34.70
CA GLY A 31 5.31 0.27 35.38
C GLY A 31 4.06 -0.17 34.58
N SER A 32 3.91 0.18 33.30
CA SER A 32 2.74 -0.27 32.50
C SER A 32 2.70 -1.80 32.31
N PRO A 33 1.50 -2.44 32.32
CA PRO A 33 1.40 -3.89 32.23
C PRO A 33 1.85 -4.43 30.86
N VAL A 34 2.65 -5.51 30.89
CA VAL A 34 3.34 -6.03 29.71
C VAL A 34 2.42 -6.96 28.90
N ALA A 35 2.05 -6.54 27.70
CA ALA A 35 1.32 -7.36 26.76
C ALA A 35 2.23 -8.45 26.12
N THR A 36 1.68 -9.65 25.96
CA THR A 36 2.31 -10.81 25.31
C THR A 36 1.39 -11.38 24.22
N MET A 37 1.87 -12.38 23.47
CA MET A 37 1.04 -13.08 22.47
C MET A 37 -0.06 -13.95 23.08
N ASP A 38 -0.07 -14.11 24.41
CA ASP A 38 -1.04 -14.94 25.14
C ASP A 38 -1.92 -14.09 26.09
N PHE A 39 -1.57 -12.82 26.31
CA PHE A 39 -2.25 -11.94 27.26
C PHE A 39 -2.16 -10.46 26.87
N ILE A 40 -3.31 -9.78 26.79
CA ILE A 40 -3.41 -8.33 26.65
C ILE A 40 -4.10 -7.77 27.91
N PRO A 41 -3.50 -6.81 28.64
CA PRO A 41 -4.15 -6.11 29.74
C PRO A 41 -5.42 -5.35 29.29
N ASP A 42 -6.47 -5.30 30.12
CA ASP A 42 -7.73 -4.61 29.80
C ASP A 42 -7.54 -3.14 29.34
N GLU A 43 -6.59 -2.43 29.96
CA GLU A 43 -6.21 -1.05 29.62
C GLU A 43 -5.72 -0.86 28.17
N LEU A 44 -5.20 -1.93 27.57
CA LEU A 44 -4.76 -2.02 26.17
C LEU A 44 -5.78 -2.75 25.29
N GLY A 45 -6.63 -3.59 25.89
CA GLY A 45 -7.69 -4.35 25.22
C GLY A 45 -8.94 -3.52 24.87
N ARG A 46 -9.10 -2.34 25.47
CA ARG A 46 -10.28 -1.47 25.34
C ARG A 46 -9.94 -0.05 24.89
N LEU A 47 -10.91 0.64 24.30
CA LEU A 47 -10.81 2.07 23.98
C LEU A 47 -11.24 2.95 25.16
N SER A 48 -11.08 4.27 25.01
CA SER A 48 -11.34 5.25 26.09
C SER A 48 -12.82 5.35 26.51
N ASP A 49 -13.74 4.81 25.70
CA ASP A 49 -15.17 4.68 25.98
C ASP A 49 -15.55 3.31 26.59
N GLY A 50 -14.58 2.42 26.79
CA GLY A 50 -14.77 1.06 27.32
C GLY A 50 -15.09 -0.01 26.26
N SER A 51 -15.28 0.38 25.00
CA SER A 51 -15.51 -0.55 23.89
C SER A 51 -14.29 -1.45 23.63
N MET A 52 -14.50 -2.60 22.99
CA MET A 52 -13.43 -3.54 22.69
C MET A 52 -12.56 -3.06 21.53
N PHE A 53 -11.24 -3.10 21.74
CA PHE A 53 -10.26 -2.90 20.68
C PHE A 53 -9.65 -4.23 20.20
N VAL A 54 -9.54 -5.24 21.07
CA VAL A 54 -9.05 -6.59 20.74
C VAL A 54 -10.24 -7.49 20.38
N HIS A 55 -10.32 -7.92 19.12
CA HIS A 55 -11.37 -8.80 18.61
C HIS A 55 -10.89 -10.22 18.32
N ARG A 56 -9.58 -10.46 18.33
CA ARG A 56 -9.00 -11.81 18.36
C ARG A 56 -7.69 -11.81 19.15
N LEU A 57 -7.54 -12.82 20.02
CA LEU A 57 -6.34 -13.10 20.80
C LEU A 57 -5.99 -14.59 20.66
N GLU A 58 -5.13 -14.92 19.69
CA GLU A 58 -4.57 -16.27 19.51
C GLU A 58 -3.04 -16.21 19.45
N PRO A 59 -2.31 -17.25 19.92
CA PRO A 59 -0.84 -17.25 19.96
C PRO A 59 -0.11 -16.98 18.63
N THR A 60 -0.82 -17.06 17.49
CA THR A 60 -0.27 -16.78 16.16
C THR A 60 -0.99 -15.68 15.36
N LEU A 61 -2.07 -15.10 15.90
CA LEU A 61 -2.87 -14.06 15.26
C LEU A 61 -3.64 -13.24 16.29
N HIS A 62 -3.32 -11.95 16.40
CA HIS A 62 -4.16 -10.96 17.06
C HIS A 62 -4.86 -10.10 16.00
N VAL A 63 -6.10 -9.68 16.28
CA VAL A 63 -6.84 -8.74 15.44
C VAL A 63 -7.39 -7.62 16.32
N TYR A 64 -7.13 -6.39 15.89
CA TYR A 64 -7.49 -5.15 16.57
C TYR A 64 -8.26 -4.23 15.63
N TYR A 65 -9.36 -3.67 16.10
CA TYR A 65 -10.10 -2.62 15.41
C TYR A 65 -11.14 -1.99 16.34
N ASN A 66 -11.70 -0.87 15.90
CA ASN A 66 -12.85 -0.22 16.51
C ASN A 66 -14.06 -0.40 15.59
N SER A 67 -15.09 -1.13 16.04
CA SER A 67 -16.32 -1.31 15.26
C SER A 67 -16.94 0.05 14.89
N ALA A 68 -16.95 1.03 15.79
CA ALA A 68 -17.49 2.35 15.52
C ALA A 68 -16.74 3.09 14.39
N THR A 69 -15.40 3.01 14.34
CA THR A 69 -14.59 3.51 13.21
C THR A 69 -14.99 2.86 11.89
N ILE A 70 -15.14 1.53 11.85
CA ILE A 70 -15.52 0.79 10.63
C ILE A 70 -16.93 1.16 10.17
N GLN A 71 -17.91 1.18 11.09
CA GLN A 71 -19.28 1.60 10.80
C GLN A 71 -19.34 3.06 10.32
N MET A 72 -18.53 3.93 10.92
CA MET A 72 -18.46 5.34 10.56
C MET A 72 -17.80 5.54 9.19
N ALA A 73 -16.79 4.75 8.82
CA ALA A 73 -16.21 4.75 7.48
C ALA A 73 -17.25 4.33 6.41
N ALA A 74 -18.00 3.26 6.66
CA ALA A 74 -19.10 2.83 5.78
C ALA A 74 -20.11 3.97 5.51
N ARG A 75 -20.57 4.64 6.58
CA ARG A 75 -21.48 5.80 6.49
C ARG A 75 -20.90 7.01 5.75
N ASN A 76 -19.57 7.16 5.75
CA ASN A 76 -18.86 8.23 5.03
C ASN A 76 -18.49 7.84 3.58
N GLY A 77 -19.16 6.84 2.99
CA GLY A 77 -18.96 6.44 1.60
C GLY A 77 -17.65 5.69 1.37
N LEU A 78 -17.30 4.77 2.26
CA LEU A 78 -16.22 3.81 2.06
C LEU A 78 -16.43 3.04 0.74
N HIS A 79 -15.53 3.26 -0.21
CA HIS A 79 -15.61 2.71 -1.57
C HIS A 79 -14.40 1.84 -1.96
N THR A 80 -13.32 1.82 -1.17
CA THR A 80 -12.19 0.92 -1.38
C THR A 80 -11.51 0.51 -0.08
N LEU A 81 -11.04 -0.74 -0.01
CA LEU A 81 -10.06 -1.17 0.98
C LEU A 81 -8.67 -1.23 0.34
N VAL A 82 -7.65 -0.80 1.09
CA VAL A 82 -6.24 -0.98 0.75
C VAL A 82 -5.56 -1.62 1.93
N ALA A 83 -4.91 -2.77 1.72
CA ALA A 83 -4.29 -3.53 2.79
C ALA A 83 -2.79 -3.75 2.52
N ASP A 84 -1.98 -3.68 3.58
CA ASP A 84 -0.52 -3.76 3.49
C ASP A 84 0.09 -4.54 4.66
N GLY A 85 1.24 -5.18 4.43
CA GLY A 85 1.93 -6.04 5.38
C GLY A 85 3.33 -5.52 5.70
N VAL A 86 3.51 -4.90 6.86
CA VAL A 86 4.79 -4.34 7.29
C VAL A 86 5.56 -5.33 8.16
N HIS A 87 6.85 -5.51 7.89
CA HIS A 87 7.70 -6.54 8.53
C HIS A 87 8.69 -5.98 9.55
N SER A 88 8.98 -4.67 9.54
CA SER A 88 9.78 -3.97 10.56
C SER A 88 9.02 -3.86 11.90
N PHE A 89 7.73 -3.55 11.87
CA PHE A 89 6.93 -3.25 13.08
C PHE A 89 6.23 -4.45 13.73
N GLN A 90 6.62 -5.68 13.40
CA GLN A 90 6.20 -6.85 14.19
C GLN A 90 6.76 -6.76 15.63
N PRO A 91 6.02 -7.18 16.67
CA PRO A 91 6.54 -7.21 18.04
C PRO A 91 7.80 -8.07 18.17
N ARG A 92 8.74 -7.69 19.05
CA ARG A 92 9.98 -8.45 19.34
C ARG A 92 9.70 -9.93 19.63
N GLN A 93 8.59 -10.21 20.31
CA GLN A 93 8.09 -11.54 20.66
C GLN A 93 7.97 -12.47 19.44
N LEU A 94 7.65 -11.96 18.25
CA LEU A 94 7.46 -12.76 17.03
C LEU A 94 8.74 -13.02 16.23
N LYS A 95 9.89 -12.48 16.70
CA LYS A 95 11.18 -12.51 15.98
C LYS A 95 11.03 -11.95 14.56
N ARG A 96 11.93 -12.26 13.62
CA ARG A 96 11.89 -11.72 12.24
C ARG A 96 10.83 -12.35 11.31
N LYS A 97 9.91 -13.21 11.80
CA LYS A 97 9.04 -14.06 10.95
C LYS A 97 7.58 -13.61 10.80
N GLY A 98 7.06 -12.85 11.76
CA GLY A 98 5.72 -12.28 11.71
C GLY A 98 5.54 -11.06 10.81
N GLN A 99 4.46 -10.33 11.05
CA GLN A 99 4.05 -9.11 10.35
C GLN A 99 3.07 -8.30 11.21
N LEU A 100 3.08 -6.98 11.01
CA LEU A 100 1.90 -6.14 11.23
C LEU A 100 1.20 -5.99 9.87
N TYR A 101 0.01 -6.56 9.74
CA TYR A 101 -0.85 -6.39 8.56
C TYR A 101 -1.95 -5.39 8.89
N THR A 102 -2.26 -4.49 7.96
CA THR A 102 -3.22 -3.40 8.20
C THR A 102 -4.17 -3.27 7.03
N VAL A 103 -5.41 -2.90 7.32
CA VAL A 103 -6.46 -2.64 6.33
C VAL A 103 -6.94 -1.20 6.52
N HIS A 104 -6.82 -0.41 5.46
CA HIS A 104 -7.27 0.98 5.38
C HIS A 104 -8.52 1.07 4.52
N GLY A 105 -9.41 1.98 4.90
CA GLY A 105 -10.58 2.37 4.10
C GLY A 105 -10.34 3.69 3.39
N VAL A 106 -10.76 3.77 2.12
CA VAL A 106 -10.86 5.01 1.35
C VAL A 106 -12.32 5.42 1.30
N CYS A 107 -12.63 6.53 1.97
CA CYS A 107 -13.96 7.11 2.09
C CYS A 107 -14.12 8.26 1.08
N SER A 108 -15.30 8.92 1.11
CA SER A 108 -15.60 10.08 0.25
C SER A 108 -14.47 11.11 0.25
N ASN A 109 -14.28 11.76 -0.89
CA ASN A 109 -13.22 12.76 -1.14
C ASN A 109 -11.79 12.24 -0.93
N GLY A 110 -11.59 10.92 -1.02
CA GLY A 110 -10.29 10.25 -0.85
C GLY A 110 -9.76 10.29 0.57
N VAL A 111 -10.63 10.49 1.58
CA VAL A 111 -10.22 10.44 2.99
C VAL A 111 -9.85 8.99 3.35
N GLU A 112 -8.58 8.80 3.65
CA GLU A 112 -7.99 7.50 3.98
C GLU A 112 -7.86 7.35 5.50
N VAL A 113 -8.32 6.22 6.04
CA VAL A 113 -8.25 5.90 7.46
C VAL A 113 -7.86 4.43 7.68
N PRO A 114 -7.03 4.09 8.68
CA PRO A 114 -6.91 2.70 9.11
C PRO A 114 -8.25 2.21 9.69
N LEU A 115 -8.60 0.96 9.42
CA LEU A 115 -9.84 0.32 9.87
C LEU A 115 -9.57 -0.93 10.70
N LEU A 116 -8.53 -1.69 10.40
CA LEU A 116 -8.18 -2.92 11.10
C LEU A 116 -6.67 -3.15 11.10
N TYR A 117 -6.17 -3.68 12.20
CA TYR A 117 -4.79 -4.10 12.38
C TYR A 117 -4.73 -5.57 12.79
N ALA A 118 -3.76 -6.31 12.28
CA ALA A 118 -3.55 -7.70 12.60
C ALA A 118 -2.07 -7.98 12.83
N ILE A 119 -1.74 -8.57 13.97
CA ILE A 119 -0.38 -8.99 14.31
C ILE A 119 -0.34 -10.51 14.14
N SER A 120 0.49 -11.02 13.25
CA SER A 120 0.57 -12.46 13.00
C SER A 120 2.00 -12.98 12.87
N SER A 121 2.24 -14.18 13.40
CA SER A 121 3.49 -14.92 13.19
C SER A 121 3.50 -15.73 11.89
N LYS A 122 2.38 -15.76 11.16
CA LYS A 122 2.15 -16.55 9.94
C LYS A 122 1.74 -15.63 8.77
N LYS A 123 2.00 -16.09 7.55
CA LYS A 123 1.68 -15.39 6.28
C LYS A 123 0.94 -16.32 5.30
N THR A 124 0.00 -17.11 5.82
CA THR A 124 -0.77 -18.09 5.04
C THR A 124 -2.11 -17.50 4.61
N GLU A 125 -2.69 -18.04 3.53
CA GLU A 125 -4.02 -17.67 3.04
C GLU A 125 -5.05 -17.65 4.19
N GLN A 126 -5.14 -18.74 4.97
CA GLN A 126 -6.03 -18.86 6.13
C GLN A 126 -5.95 -17.71 7.15
N VAL A 127 -4.76 -17.11 7.34
CA VAL A 127 -4.60 -15.93 8.21
C VAL A 127 -5.28 -14.72 7.57
N TYR A 128 -5.02 -14.45 6.30
CA TYR A 128 -5.66 -13.36 5.57
C TYR A 128 -7.18 -13.58 5.44
N THR A 129 -7.65 -14.80 5.15
CA THR A 129 -9.07 -15.16 5.17
C THR A 129 -9.72 -14.85 6.51
N THR A 130 -9.03 -15.10 7.62
CA THR A 130 -9.53 -14.77 8.97
C THR A 130 -9.56 -13.27 9.22
N ILE A 131 -8.53 -12.53 8.79
CA ILE A 131 -8.48 -11.06 8.88
C ILE A 131 -9.61 -10.41 8.07
N PHE A 132 -9.80 -10.82 6.82
CA PHE A 132 -10.87 -10.30 5.96
C PHE A 132 -12.27 -10.77 6.38
N ARG A 133 -12.38 -11.84 7.17
CA ARG A 133 -13.67 -12.24 7.78
C ARG A 133 -14.14 -11.21 8.80
N HIS A 134 -13.27 -10.76 9.72
CA HIS A 134 -13.63 -9.73 10.72
C HIS A 134 -14.17 -8.46 10.08
N ILE A 135 -13.47 -7.90 9.08
CA ILE A 135 -13.92 -6.65 8.44
C ILE A 135 -15.22 -6.85 7.64
N ARG A 136 -15.45 -8.05 7.08
CA ARG A 136 -16.72 -8.43 6.46
C ARG A 136 -17.85 -8.52 7.48
N GLU A 137 -17.64 -9.17 8.61
CA GLU A 137 -18.65 -9.32 9.67
C GLU A 137 -19.11 -7.95 10.19
N GLU A 138 -18.20 -6.97 10.30
CA GLU A 138 -18.55 -5.58 10.60
C GLU A 138 -19.41 -4.94 9.49
N PHE A 139 -19.10 -5.15 8.21
CA PHE A 139 -19.91 -4.61 7.11
C PHE A 139 -21.28 -5.29 6.97
N ASP A 140 -21.35 -6.61 7.18
CA ASP A 140 -22.59 -7.39 7.15
C ASP A 140 -23.53 -6.98 8.31
N ASN A 141 -22.99 -6.52 9.44
CA ASN A 141 -23.72 -5.92 10.56
C ASN A 141 -24.04 -4.41 10.38
N SER A 142 -23.67 -3.80 9.25
CA SER A 142 -23.85 -2.36 9.04
C SER A 142 -25.25 -1.98 8.57
N VAL A 143 -25.87 -1.00 9.24
CA VAL A 143 -27.16 -0.41 8.83
C VAL A 143 -27.06 0.30 7.47
N ILE A 144 -25.87 0.80 7.11
CA ILE A 144 -25.58 1.43 5.82
C ILE A 144 -24.33 0.72 5.27
N PRO A 145 -24.50 -0.40 4.55
CA PRO A 145 -23.36 -1.17 4.04
C PRO A 145 -22.54 -0.32 3.05
N PRO A 146 -21.21 -0.44 3.07
CA PRO A 146 -20.33 0.37 2.23
C PRO A 146 -20.52 0.07 0.74
N THR A 147 -20.20 1.03 -0.12
CA THR A 147 -20.28 0.91 -1.59
C THR A 147 -19.15 0.07 -2.20
N LEU A 148 -18.57 -0.86 -1.43
CA LEU A 148 -17.63 -1.92 -1.81
C LEU A 148 -18.29 -3.02 -2.67
N ARG A 149 -19.22 -2.65 -3.55
CA ARG A 149 -20.10 -3.53 -4.39
C ARG A 149 -20.46 -4.87 -3.72
N VAL A 150 -21.03 -4.74 -2.51
CA VAL A 150 -21.70 -5.79 -1.71
C VAL A 150 -20.76 -6.82 -1.05
N VAL A 151 -19.70 -6.34 -0.38
CA VAL A 151 -18.91 -7.08 0.63
C VAL A 151 -18.15 -8.34 0.10
N PHE A 152 -17.56 -8.21 -1.08
CA PHE A 152 -16.53 -9.11 -1.66
C PHE A 152 -16.95 -10.45 -2.30
N PRO A 153 -17.92 -10.48 -3.26
CA PRO A 153 -17.93 -11.51 -4.33
C PRO A 153 -17.36 -11.03 -5.67
N TYR A 154 -17.33 -9.72 -5.91
CA TYR A 154 -16.97 -9.12 -7.22
C TYR A 154 -15.95 -7.97 -7.13
N ALA A 155 -15.15 -7.94 -6.06
CA ALA A 155 -14.14 -6.90 -5.91
C ALA A 155 -12.93 -7.17 -6.81
N THR A 156 -12.58 -6.20 -7.66
CA THR A 156 -11.34 -6.25 -8.45
C THR A 156 -10.14 -6.11 -7.53
N VAL A 157 -9.46 -7.21 -7.22
CA VAL A 157 -8.18 -7.17 -6.50
C VAL A 157 -7.12 -6.54 -7.41
N GLN A 158 -6.38 -5.56 -6.90
CA GLN A 158 -5.27 -4.95 -7.62
C GLN A 158 -4.02 -4.91 -6.76
N GLY A 159 -2.89 -5.30 -7.35
CA GLY A 159 -1.58 -5.18 -6.74
C GLY A 159 -1.10 -3.73 -6.71
N CYS A 160 -0.31 -3.36 -5.70
CA CYS A 160 0.27 -2.03 -5.60
C CYS A 160 1.46 -1.87 -6.57
N ALA A 161 1.47 -0.80 -7.37
CA ALA A 161 2.57 -0.49 -8.30
C ALA A 161 3.93 -0.30 -7.58
N PHE A 162 3.92 0.04 -6.28
CA PHE A 162 5.11 0.12 -5.44
C PHE A 162 5.77 -1.24 -5.22
N HIS A 163 4.99 -2.20 -4.73
CA HIS A 163 5.46 -3.55 -4.42
C HIS A 163 5.81 -4.32 -5.69
N LEU A 164 5.08 -4.07 -6.79
CA LEU A 164 5.46 -4.49 -8.13
C LEU A 164 6.86 -3.99 -8.52
N ALA A 165 7.09 -2.67 -8.45
CA ALA A 165 8.38 -2.06 -8.77
C ALA A 165 9.51 -2.61 -7.90
N GLN A 166 9.28 -2.77 -6.59
CA GLN A 166 10.24 -3.39 -5.68
C GLN A 166 10.54 -4.85 -6.04
N ALA A 167 9.53 -5.66 -6.36
CA ALA A 167 9.72 -7.05 -6.76
C ALA A 167 10.55 -7.15 -8.06
N TRP A 168 10.25 -6.30 -9.04
CA TRP A 168 10.99 -6.21 -10.30
C TRP A 168 12.42 -5.71 -10.08
N ASN A 169 12.64 -4.66 -9.27
CA ASN A 169 13.99 -4.17 -8.92
C ASN A 169 14.81 -5.27 -8.21
N ARG A 170 14.25 -5.93 -7.19
CA ARG A 170 14.91 -7.04 -6.49
C ARG A 170 15.25 -8.20 -7.42
N ARG A 171 14.36 -8.54 -8.37
CA ARG A 171 14.65 -9.59 -9.36
C ARG A 171 15.74 -9.17 -10.35
N ARG A 172 15.69 -7.94 -10.86
CA ARG A 172 16.73 -7.33 -11.72
C ARG A 172 18.10 -7.43 -11.06
N ASP A 173 18.17 -7.02 -9.79
CA ASP A 173 19.39 -7.07 -8.99
C ASP A 173 19.88 -8.52 -8.84
N HIS A 174 18.98 -9.44 -8.46
CA HIS A 174 19.28 -10.86 -8.30
C HIS A 174 19.77 -11.58 -9.57
N VAL A 175 19.27 -11.22 -10.76
CA VAL A 175 19.74 -11.86 -12.01
C VAL A 175 21.05 -11.27 -12.55
N GLY A 176 21.58 -10.20 -11.93
CA GLY A 176 22.85 -9.56 -12.27
C GLY A 176 22.77 -8.39 -13.26
N LEU A 177 21.59 -7.79 -13.47
CA LEU A 177 21.42 -6.69 -14.42
C LEU A 177 22.07 -5.32 -14.03
N PRO A 178 22.24 -4.92 -12.75
CA PRO A 178 22.73 -3.58 -12.42
C PRO A 178 24.06 -3.17 -13.09
N THR A 179 24.99 -4.11 -13.24
CA THR A 179 26.29 -3.92 -13.90
C THR A 179 26.18 -3.50 -15.38
N PHE A 180 25.06 -3.81 -16.03
CA PHE A 180 24.78 -3.45 -17.43
C PHE A 180 23.89 -2.20 -17.55
N LEU A 181 23.32 -1.71 -16.45
CA LEU A 181 22.51 -0.49 -16.40
C LEU A 181 23.35 0.73 -15.98
N SER A 182 24.42 0.51 -15.22
CA SER A 182 25.33 1.56 -14.75
C SER A 182 26.77 1.06 -14.60
N GLY A 183 27.73 1.99 -14.56
CA GLY A 183 29.15 1.65 -14.43
C GLY A 183 29.83 1.24 -15.76
N MET A 184 30.98 0.58 -15.65
CA MET A 184 31.88 0.33 -16.79
C MET A 184 31.38 -0.67 -17.83
N GLN A 185 30.43 -1.56 -17.49
CA GLN A 185 29.85 -2.52 -18.44
C GLN A 185 28.45 -2.10 -18.92
N LYS A 186 28.10 -0.82 -18.77
CA LYS A 186 26.80 -0.29 -19.18
C LYS A 186 26.53 -0.54 -20.67
N SER A 187 25.36 -1.07 -20.98
CA SER A 187 24.79 -1.16 -22.35
C SER A 187 23.56 -0.27 -22.43
N PHE A 188 23.52 0.59 -23.45
CA PHE A 188 22.37 1.48 -23.69
C PHE A 188 21.14 0.68 -24.14
N GLU A 189 21.34 -0.44 -24.81
CA GLU A 189 20.29 -1.37 -25.22
C GLU A 189 19.63 -2.03 -24.00
N VAL A 190 20.43 -2.45 -23.00
CA VAL A 190 19.93 -3.04 -21.75
C VAL A 190 19.25 -1.98 -20.88
N GLU A 191 19.76 -0.75 -20.85
CA GLU A 191 19.10 0.38 -20.17
C GLU A 191 17.74 0.71 -20.81
N ALA A 192 17.68 0.99 -22.11
CA ALA A 192 16.43 1.31 -22.81
C ALA A 192 15.41 0.17 -22.73
N TRP A 193 15.87 -1.09 -22.77
CA TRP A 193 15.03 -2.27 -22.54
C TRP A 193 14.47 -2.29 -21.11
N TRP A 194 15.28 -2.04 -20.09
CA TRP A 194 14.81 -1.99 -18.70
C TRP A 194 13.80 -0.86 -18.46
N GLU A 195 14.02 0.31 -19.05
CA GLU A 195 13.07 1.41 -19.02
C GLU A 195 11.74 1.04 -19.71
N THR A 196 11.80 0.39 -20.89
CA THR A 196 10.62 -0.15 -21.58
C THR A 196 9.85 -1.14 -20.69
N ILE A 197 10.54 -2.11 -20.08
CA ILE A 197 9.91 -3.11 -19.19
C ILE A 197 9.19 -2.45 -18.02
N LYS A 198 9.81 -1.48 -17.33
CA LYS A 198 9.13 -0.73 -16.24
C LYS A 198 7.90 0.02 -16.74
N GLY A 199 7.94 0.56 -17.95
CA GLY A 199 6.82 1.29 -18.56
C GLY A 199 5.55 0.47 -18.75
N LEU A 200 5.66 -0.86 -18.88
CA LEU A 200 4.54 -1.78 -19.12
C LEU A 200 3.40 -1.67 -18.11
N VAL A 201 3.71 -1.27 -16.87
CA VAL A 201 2.74 -1.06 -15.79
C VAL A 201 1.66 -0.04 -16.19
N PHE A 202 1.97 0.88 -17.10
CA PHE A 202 1.05 1.87 -17.64
C PHE A 202 0.74 1.66 -19.13
N LEU A 203 1.03 0.50 -19.71
CA LEU A 203 0.63 0.16 -21.08
C LEU A 203 -0.62 -0.74 -21.03
N PRO A 204 -1.65 -0.53 -21.87
CA PRO A 204 -2.81 -1.43 -21.93
C PRO A 204 -2.37 -2.87 -22.20
N ARG A 205 -2.76 -3.85 -21.37
CA ARG A 205 -2.34 -5.26 -21.52
C ARG A 205 -2.51 -5.85 -22.92
N ARG A 206 -3.56 -5.43 -23.65
CA ARG A 206 -3.81 -5.80 -25.06
C ARG A 206 -2.68 -5.45 -26.05
N LEU A 207 -1.81 -4.51 -25.70
CA LEU A 207 -0.66 -4.07 -26.51
C LEU A 207 0.66 -4.75 -26.11
N HIS A 208 0.72 -5.47 -24.99
CA HIS A 208 1.97 -6.05 -24.49
C HIS A 208 2.58 -7.01 -25.51
N ARG A 209 1.75 -7.75 -26.28
CA ARG A 209 2.23 -8.62 -27.37
C ARG A 209 3.02 -7.89 -28.47
N GLU A 210 2.79 -6.58 -28.66
CA GLU A 210 3.48 -5.76 -29.67
C GLU A 210 4.82 -5.20 -29.16
N VAL A 211 5.03 -5.19 -27.83
CA VAL A 211 6.25 -4.69 -27.20
C VAL A 211 7.42 -5.61 -27.51
N ARG A 212 8.44 -5.08 -28.18
CA ARG A 212 9.60 -5.88 -28.62
C ARG A 212 10.46 -6.34 -27.44
N ALA A 213 10.54 -5.52 -26.39
CA ALA A 213 11.29 -5.81 -25.17
C ALA A 213 10.85 -7.11 -24.45
N LEU A 214 9.59 -7.54 -24.62
CA LEU A 214 9.08 -8.78 -24.03
C LEU A 214 9.47 -10.04 -24.81
N ARG A 215 9.79 -9.93 -26.11
CA ARG A 215 9.96 -11.09 -26.99
C ARG A 215 11.33 -11.76 -26.88
N ARG A 216 12.38 -10.98 -26.60
CA ARG A 216 13.78 -11.47 -26.49
C ARG A 216 14.67 -10.46 -25.75
N PRO A 217 15.83 -10.89 -25.22
CA PRO A 217 16.87 -9.97 -24.74
C PRO A 217 17.23 -8.89 -25.76
N PRO A 218 17.66 -7.70 -25.31
CA PRO A 218 17.97 -6.55 -26.18
C PRO A 218 19.35 -6.63 -26.86
N VAL A 219 20.11 -7.70 -26.60
CA VAL A 219 21.50 -7.90 -27.05
C VAL A 219 21.66 -9.27 -27.71
N PRO A 220 22.72 -9.50 -28.52
CA PRO A 220 23.06 -10.82 -29.08
C PRO A 220 23.36 -11.88 -28.01
N VAL A 221 23.35 -13.16 -28.38
CA VAL A 221 23.53 -14.31 -27.46
C VAL A 221 24.93 -14.31 -26.82
N GLU A 222 25.91 -13.80 -27.55
CA GLU A 222 27.32 -13.69 -27.19
C GLU A 222 27.57 -12.60 -26.15
N HIS A 223 26.63 -11.66 -25.98
CA HIS A 223 26.78 -10.55 -25.05
C HIS A 223 26.51 -11.00 -23.60
N ALA A 224 27.39 -10.62 -22.66
CA ALA A 224 27.32 -11.06 -21.26
C ALA A 224 25.97 -10.77 -20.58
N ALA A 225 25.27 -9.70 -21.00
CA ALA A 225 23.94 -9.34 -20.48
C ALA A 225 22.78 -10.23 -20.99
N TYR A 226 22.98 -11.07 -22.02
CA TYR A 226 21.92 -11.90 -22.63
C TYR A 226 21.26 -12.83 -21.61
N GLY A 227 22.06 -13.61 -20.89
CA GLY A 227 21.60 -14.54 -19.85
C GLY A 227 20.81 -13.85 -18.73
N PRO A 228 21.34 -12.78 -18.10
CA PRO A 228 20.61 -11.94 -17.15
C PRO A 228 19.25 -11.43 -17.69
N CYS A 229 19.22 -10.87 -18.91
CA CYS A 229 17.98 -10.39 -19.53
C CYS A 229 16.97 -11.52 -19.74
N ARG A 230 17.43 -12.68 -20.24
CA ARG A 230 16.58 -13.86 -20.48
C ARG A 230 15.94 -14.35 -19.17
N ARG A 231 16.73 -14.54 -18.11
CA ARG A 231 16.23 -14.96 -16.77
C ARG A 231 15.26 -13.97 -16.13
N PHE A 232 15.30 -12.70 -16.54
CA PHE A 232 14.30 -11.71 -16.13
C PHE A 232 13.01 -11.87 -16.92
N LEU A 233 13.08 -12.06 -18.25
CA LEU A 233 11.91 -12.32 -19.09
C LEU A 233 11.19 -13.61 -18.68
N ASP A 234 11.93 -14.70 -18.42
CA ASP A 234 11.35 -15.95 -17.95
C ASP A 234 10.59 -15.74 -16.62
N TYR A 235 11.18 -15.01 -15.66
CA TYR A 235 10.49 -14.62 -14.43
C TYR A 235 9.25 -13.76 -14.68
N LEU A 236 9.32 -12.82 -15.61
CA LEU A 236 8.21 -11.92 -15.90
C LEU A 236 7.03 -12.70 -16.48
N GLU A 237 7.28 -13.63 -17.39
CA GLU A 237 6.28 -14.55 -17.93
C GLU A 237 5.69 -15.44 -16.84
N ASP A 238 6.53 -16.26 -16.19
CA ASP A 238 6.13 -17.28 -15.22
C ASP A 238 5.40 -16.70 -13.99
N THR A 239 5.73 -15.46 -13.59
CA THR A 239 5.22 -14.83 -12.36
C THR A 239 4.10 -13.83 -12.63
N TRP A 240 4.19 -13.05 -13.72
CA TRP A 240 3.34 -11.88 -13.95
C TRP A 240 2.49 -11.93 -15.23
N TYR A 241 2.73 -12.85 -16.18
CA TYR A 241 1.79 -13.05 -17.30
C TYR A 241 0.95 -14.32 -17.13
N SER A 242 1.62 -15.43 -16.82
CA SER A 242 1.01 -16.75 -16.66
C SER A 242 0.88 -17.21 -15.20
N GLY A 243 1.53 -16.50 -14.26
CA GLY A 243 1.54 -16.82 -12.83
C GLY A 243 0.39 -16.22 -12.01
N MET A 244 0.43 -16.50 -10.70
CA MET A 244 -0.56 -16.09 -9.69
C MET A 244 -0.85 -14.57 -9.61
N PHE A 245 0.05 -13.72 -10.11
CA PHE A 245 -0.12 -12.26 -10.07
C PHE A 245 -0.58 -11.64 -11.39
N SER A 246 -0.94 -12.47 -12.38
CA SER A 246 -1.22 -12.09 -13.77
C SER A 246 -2.18 -10.91 -13.94
N ASP A 247 -3.25 -10.87 -13.16
CA ASP A 247 -4.31 -9.86 -13.28
C ASP A 247 -4.14 -8.66 -12.33
N LEU A 248 -3.08 -8.63 -11.52
CA LEU A 248 -2.94 -7.66 -10.43
C LEU A 248 -2.19 -6.38 -10.81
N TRP A 249 -1.35 -6.40 -11.85
CA TRP A 249 -0.27 -5.42 -12.01
C TRP A 249 -0.49 -4.35 -13.10
N ASP A 250 -1.48 -4.50 -13.98
CA ASP A 250 -1.87 -3.43 -14.93
C ASP A 250 -2.41 -2.21 -14.16
N LYS A 251 -1.92 -1.01 -14.50
CA LYS A 251 -2.35 0.30 -13.95
C LYS A 251 -2.77 1.30 -15.02
N PHE A 252 -2.97 0.85 -16.26
CA PHE A 252 -3.64 1.65 -17.26
C PHE A 252 -5.05 2.02 -16.79
N GLU A 253 -5.48 3.27 -17.01
CA GLU A 253 -6.82 3.82 -16.69
C GLU A 253 -7.34 3.75 -15.23
N VAL A 254 -6.78 2.95 -14.32
CA VAL A 254 -7.15 2.95 -12.89
C VAL A 254 -6.79 4.31 -12.29
N HIS A 255 -7.69 5.26 -12.00
CA HIS A 255 -7.25 6.65 -11.75
C HIS A 255 -6.61 6.95 -10.37
N GLU A 256 -7.23 6.54 -9.26
CA GLU A 256 -7.01 7.16 -7.93
C GLU A 256 -6.00 6.41 -7.04
N LEU A 257 -5.96 5.08 -7.17
CA LEU A 257 -5.23 4.17 -6.27
C LEU A 257 -3.98 3.55 -6.94
N ARG A 258 -3.51 4.12 -8.06
CA ARG A 258 -2.27 3.68 -8.74
C ARG A 258 -1.04 3.74 -7.85
N THR A 259 -0.96 4.81 -7.05
CA THR A 259 0.31 5.29 -6.52
C THR A 259 0.59 4.77 -5.11
N THR A 260 1.75 4.15 -4.99
CA THR A 260 2.65 3.97 -3.83
C THR A 260 2.27 4.73 -2.54
N ASN A 261 1.91 6.01 -2.67
CA ASN A 261 1.63 6.98 -1.64
C ASN A 261 0.82 6.54 -0.41
N LEU A 262 -0.18 5.64 -0.49
CA LEU A 262 -0.92 5.23 0.72
C LEU A 262 -0.08 4.28 1.58
N ALA A 263 0.32 3.13 1.05
CA ALA A 263 1.23 2.19 1.72
C ALA A 263 2.53 2.89 2.16
N GLU A 264 3.13 3.69 1.27
CA GLU A 264 4.36 4.43 1.54
C GLU A 264 4.17 5.53 2.61
N ALA A 265 3.07 6.30 2.60
CA ALA A 265 2.82 7.29 3.64
C ALA A 265 2.48 6.65 4.98
N TYR A 266 1.78 5.52 4.99
CA TYR A 266 1.47 4.78 6.21
C TYR A 266 2.73 4.16 6.83
N HIS A 267 3.58 3.51 6.03
CA HIS A 267 4.87 3.01 6.48
C HIS A 267 5.75 4.15 7.03
N ASN A 268 5.76 5.31 6.37
CA ASN A 268 6.45 6.51 6.88
C ASN A 268 5.82 7.08 8.17
N GLN A 269 4.51 6.95 8.36
CA GLN A 269 3.83 7.32 9.60
C GLN A 269 4.25 6.39 10.74
N LEU A 270 4.27 5.07 10.51
CA LEU A 270 4.79 4.10 11.49
C LEU A 270 6.27 4.36 11.82
N ASN A 271 7.14 4.59 10.83
CA ASN A 271 8.54 5.03 11.03
C ASN A 271 8.68 6.31 11.89
N THR A 272 7.63 7.14 11.99
CA THR A 272 7.64 8.38 12.78
C THR A 272 7.08 8.20 14.19
N LEU A 273 6.19 7.22 14.40
CA LEU A 273 5.53 6.95 15.68
C LEU A 273 6.28 5.91 16.54
N MET A 274 7.19 5.16 15.92
CA MET A 274 7.88 4.02 16.50
C MET A 274 9.37 4.32 16.67
N ASP A 275 9.87 4.25 17.91
CA ASP A 275 11.28 4.46 18.23
C ASP A 275 12.12 3.21 17.91
N GLY A 276 12.26 2.94 16.60
CA GLY A 276 13.08 1.88 16.03
C GLY A 276 12.32 0.61 15.63
N ASP A 277 13.07 -0.32 15.04
CA ASP A 277 12.55 -1.62 14.59
C ASP A 277 12.13 -2.52 15.76
N HIS A 278 11.09 -3.32 15.49
CA HIS A 278 10.55 -4.33 16.41
C HIS A 278 10.17 -3.72 17.80
N PRO A 279 8.99 -3.12 17.94
CA PRO A 279 8.50 -2.60 19.23
C PRO A 279 8.19 -3.72 20.25
N THR A 280 7.94 -3.34 21.50
CA THR A 280 7.19 -4.21 22.41
C THR A 280 5.72 -4.26 21.98
N LEU A 281 5.01 -5.34 22.33
CA LEU A 281 3.59 -5.46 21.99
C LEU A 281 2.72 -4.37 22.65
N SER A 282 2.98 -4.01 23.93
CA SER A 282 2.26 -2.90 24.58
C SER A 282 2.41 -1.60 23.79
N ARG A 283 3.66 -1.26 23.44
CA ARG A 283 3.99 -0.03 22.70
C ARG A 283 3.34 0.02 21.32
N LEU A 284 3.27 -1.12 20.64
CA LEU A 284 2.57 -1.21 19.36
C LEU A 284 1.06 -0.96 19.56
N ILE A 285 0.42 -1.60 20.54
CA ILE A 285 -1.03 -1.45 20.78
C ILE A 285 -1.39 0.00 21.12
N GLU A 286 -0.59 0.70 21.93
CA GLU A 286 -0.73 2.14 22.18
C GLU A 286 -0.80 2.93 20.85
N VAL A 287 0.20 2.74 19.99
CA VAL A 287 0.27 3.44 18.69
C VAL A 287 -0.90 3.05 17.76
N LEU A 288 -1.39 1.81 17.81
CA LEU A 288 -2.59 1.41 17.05
C LEU A 288 -3.87 2.10 17.55
N ARG A 289 -4.00 2.36 18.86
CA ARG A 289 -5.13 3.10 19.47
C ARG A 289 -5.07 4.60 19.16
N ASP A 290 -3.87 5.18 19.13
CA ASP A 290 -3.66 6.56 18.69
C ASP A 290 -4.05 6.73 17.21
N LEU A 291 -3.67 5.78 16.35
CA LEU A 291 -4.02 5.76 14.93
C LEU A 291 -5.53 5.61 14.69
N ASP A 292 -6.23 4.80 15.51
CA ASP A 292 -7.70 4.72 15.49
C ASP A 292 -8.36 6.03 15.96
N SER A 293 -7.82 6.67 17.01
CA SER A 293 -8.29 8.00 17.47
C SER A 293 -8.10 9.10 16.40
N GLU A 294 -7.02 9.04 15.61
CA GLU A 294 -6.84 9.89 14.42
C GLU A 294 -7.85 9.55 13.31
N ALA A 295 -8.19 8.27 13.12
CA ALA A 295 -9.17 7.80 12.15
C ALA A 295 -10.59 8.31 12.46
N GLU A 296 -11.04 8.14 13.71
CA GLU A 296 -12.32 8.71 14.18
C GLU A 296 -12.38 10.22 13.94
N SER A 297 -11.32 10.94 14.33
CA SER A 297 -11.24 12.40 14.17
C SER A 297 -11.34 12.83 12.70
N ALA A 298 -10.73 12.08 11.78
CA ALA A 298 -10.81 12.33 10.35
C ALA A 298 -12.22 12.08 9.78
N LEU A 299 -12.89 11.02 10.23
CA LEU A 299 -14.25 10.68 9.82
C LEU A 299 -15.30 11.64 10.38
N ILE A 300 -15.18 12.06 11.63
CA ILE A 300 -16.02 13.11 12.23
C ILE A 300 -15.86 14.43 11.46
N THR A 301 -14.63 14.78 11.06
CA THR A 301 -14.36 15.96 10.23
C THR A 301 -15.07 15.87 8.87
N LEU A 302 -15.10 14.69 8.25
CA LEU A 302 -15.80 14.44 6.98
C LEU A 302 -17.33 14.49 7.11
N GLN A 303 -17.89 14.04 8.24
CA GLN A 303 -19.34 14.18 8.52
C GLN A 303 -19.75 15.63 8.73
N GLN A 304 -18.96 16.40 9.48
CA GLN A 304 -19.23 17.81 9.76
C GLN A 304 -18.95 18.72 8.56
N ASN A 305 -18.03 18.32 7.68
CA ASN A 305 -17.75 18.99 6.43
C ASN A 305 -17.69 17.96 5.27
N PRO A 306 -18.82 17.68 4.61
CA PRO A 306 -18.86 16.78 3.45
C PRO A 306 -18.03 17.23 2.24
N SER A 307 -17.53 18.48 2.22
CA SER A 307 -16.56 18.95 1.22
C SER A 307 -15.09 18.71 1.60
N HIS A 308 -14.84 18.17 2.80
CA HIS A 308 -13.49 17.93 3.30
C HIS A 308 -12.76 16.89 2.45
N THR A 309 -11.62 17.28 1.88
CA THR A 309 -10.80 16.41 1.03
C THR A 309 -9.53 15.97 1.74
N LYS A 310 -8.98 14.81 1.33
CA LYS A 310 -7.63 14.44 1.76
C LYS A 310 -6.62 15.44 1.23
N HIS A 311 -5.78 15.97 2.14
CA HIS A 311 -4.61 16.75 1.75
C HIS A 311 -3.59 15.87 1.02
N ILE A 312 -3.39 16.14 -0.27
CA ILE A 312 -2.33 15.56 -1.12
C ILE A 312 -1.22 16.62 -1.29
N ARG A 313 0.05 16.24 -1.18
CA ARG A 313 1.16 17.19 -1.42
C ARG A 313 1.17 17.60 -2.88
N ARG A 314 1.44 18.88 -3.21
CA ARG A 314 1.41 19.38 -4.60
C ARG A 314 2.20 18.49 -5.59
N LYS A 315 3.43 18.09 -5.22
CA LYS A 315 4.27 17.17 -6.03
C LYS A 315 3.60 15.83 -6.35
N ASP A 316 2.81 15.30 -5.43
CA ASP A 316 2.11 14.03 -5.58
C ASP A 316 0.87 14.17 -6.49
N LEU A 317 0.16 15.29 -6.38
CA LEU A 317 -0.95 15.66 -7.26
C LEU A 317 -0.45 15.86 -8.70
N GLU A 318 0.56 16.71 -8.90
CA GLU A 318 1.21 16.93 -10.20
C GLU A 318 1.72 15.62 -10.83
N ARG A 319 2.23 14.67 -10.04
CA ARG A 319 2.64 13.34 -10.52
C ARG A 319 1.45 12.53 -11.03
N ARG A 320 0.32 12.54 -10.32
CA ARG A 320 -0.93 11.86 -10.73
C ARG A 320 -1.53 12.48 -11.99
N GLU A 321 -1.48 13.81 -12.10
CA GLU A 321 -1.95 14.56 -13.28
C GLU A 321 -1.12 14.21 -14.51
N ARG A 322 0.22 14.33 -14.45
CA ARG A 322 1.11 13.97 -15.56
C ARG A 322 0.94 12.53 -16.03
N ILE A 323 0.84 11.57 -15.09
CA ILE A 323 0.54 10.16 -15.43
C ILE A 323 -0.78 10.04 -16.21
N SER A 324 -1.82 10.77 -15.77
CA SER A 324 -3.15 10.79 -16.39
C SER A 324 -3.16 11.48 -17.76
N GLU A 325 -2.30 12.48 -17.97
CA GLU A 325 -2.13 13.18 -19.25
C GLU A 325 -1.44 12.28 -20.28
N GLU A 326 -0.33 11.64 -19.91
CA GLU A 326 0.43 10.78 -20.82
C GLU A 326 -0.39 9.56 -21.27
N MET A 327 -1.16 8.92 -20.38
CA MET A 327 -2.10 7.86 -20.77
C MET A 327 -3.21 8.36 -21.72
N ARG A 328 -3.80 9.53 -21.45
CA ARG A 328 -4.83 10.11 -22.34
C ARG A 328 -4.25 10.46 -23.71
N ARG A 329 -3.04 11.02 -23.75
CA ARG A 329 -2.31 11.35 -24.99
C ARG A 329 -2.06 10.09 -25.81
N PHE A 330 -1.53 9.04 -25.20
CA PHE A 330 -1.28 7.75 -25.84
C PHE A 330 -2.59 7.11 -26.36
N SER A 331 -3.66 7.10 -25.56
CA SER A 331 -4.99 6.64 -26.00
C SER A 331 -5.53 7.41 -27.21
N SER A 332 -5.25 8.71 -27.31
CA SER A 332 -5.66 9.54 -28.44
C SER A 332 -4.85 9.21 -29.70
N GLN A 333 -3.51 9.12 -29.57
CA GLN A 333 -2.62 8.76 -30.67
C GLN A 333 -2.92 7.36 -31.21
N TYR A 334 -3.16 6.38 -30.32
CA TYR A 334 -3.46 4.99 -30.70
C TYR A 334 -4.66 4.85 -31.64
N ARG A 335 -5.64 5.77 -31.60
CA ARG A 335 -6.78 5.77 -32.52
C ARG A 335 -6.41 6.07 -33.97
N GLY A 336 -5.26 6.71 -34.22
CA GLY A 336 -4.71 6.96 -35.55
C GLY A 336 -3.84 5.82 -36.10
N GLY A 337 -3.61 4.77 -35.32
CA GLY A 337 -2.55 3.79 -35.56
C GLY A 337 -1.24 4.27 -34.93
N VAL A 338 -0.57 3.37 -34.19
CA VAL A 338 0.67 3.63 -33.46
C VAL A 338 1.60 2.45 -33.71
N ASP A 339 2.87 2.73 -34.00
CA ASP A 339 3.86 1.69 -34.32
C ASP A 339 4.57 1.11 -33.07
N ASN A 340 5.34 0.04 -33.27
CA ASN A 340 6.04 -0.64 -32.16
C ASN A 340 7.11 0.23 -31.50
N ARG A 341 7.68 1.22 -32.20
CA ARG A 341 8.64 2.16 -31.63
C ARG A 341 7.93 3.18 -30.75
N GLU A 342 6.81 3.72 -31.19
CA GLU A 342 6.00 4.63 -30.38
C GLU A 342 5.47 3.96 -29.09
N ILE A 343 5.17 2.66 -29.13
CA ILE A 343 4.86 1.86 -27.93
C ILE A 343 6.07 1.76 -27.01
N ASP A 344 7.26 1.41 -27.54
CA ASP A 344 8.49 1.30 -26.74
C ASP A 344 8.86 2.68 -26.12
N ASP A 345 8.80 3.77 -26.90
CA ASP A 345 9.07 5.15 -26.49
C ASP A 345 8.06 5.64 -25.42
N TYR A 346 6.78 5.29 -25.56
CA TYR A 346 5.76 5.55 -24.53
C TYR A 346 6.09 4.85 -23.21
N CYS A 347 6.46 3.57 -23.25
CA CYS A 347 6.84 2.82 -22.06
C CYS A 347 8.07 3.46 -21.38
N GLN A 348 9.10 3.82 -22.13
CA GLN A 348 10.28 4.51 -21.60
C GLN A 348 9.94 5.88 -20.98
N ASN A 349 9.00 6.64 -21.54
CA ASN A 349 8.52 7.86 -20.90
C ASN A 349 7.74 7.59 -19.61
N MET A 350 6.96 6.50 -19.54
CA MET A 350 6.20 6.14 -18.34
C MET A 350 7.05 5.53 -17.23
N SER A 351 8.22 4.96 -17.55
CA SER A 351 9.14 4.35 -16.58
C SER A 351 9.58 5.30 -15.46
N ARG A 352 9.68 6.61 -15.74
CA ARG A 352 10.04 7.67 -14.77
C ARG A 352 9.05 7.80 -13.62
N PHE A 353 7.86 7.22 -13.75
CA PHE A 353 6.83 7.19 -12.72
C PHE A 353 6.88 5.91 -11.86
N VAL A 354 7.73 4.95 -12.20
CA VAL A 354 7.98 3.69 -11.47
C VAL A 354 9.21 3.86 -10.57
N SER A 355 9.17 3.28 -9.36
CA SER A 355 10.32 3.36 -8.43
C SER A 355 11.50 2.55 -8.93
N ASN A 356 12.70 3.13 -8.90
CA ASN A 356 13.97 2.41 -9.10
C ASN A 356 14.56 1.85 -7.80
N THR A 357 14.03 2.26 -6.66
CA THR A 357 14.56 1.95 -5.32
C THR A 357 14.06 0.60 -4.84
N THR A 358 14.99 -0.22 -4.35
CA THR A 358 14.71 -1.35 -3.45
C THR A 358 14.81 -0.82 -2.01
N ILE A 359 13.76 -1.02 -1.21
CA ILE A 359 13.78 -0.84 0.26
C ILE A 359 13.98 -2.21 0.89
#